data_AF-A0A2S0I9W0-F1
#
_entry.id   AF-A0A2S0I9W0-F1
#
_cell.length_a   1.000
_cell.length_b   1.000
_cell.length_c   1.000
_cell.angle_alpha   90.00
_cell.angle_beta   90.00
_cell.angle_gamma   90.00
#
_symmetry.space_group_name_H-M   'P 1'
#
loop_
_entity.id
_entity.type
_entity.pdbx_description
1 polymer ?
#
loop_
_entity_poly.entity_id
_entity_poly.type
_entity_poly.pdbx_seq_one_letter_code
_entity_poly.pdbx_strand_id
1 'polypeptide(L)'
;MNDPQAPATAAGPAVPPAPPPQPGWLLKAATCLVYSAMLAWAVYSSRPATMLDVAKLALGGAILLGLVLFVVLGLFSIGKRFRTPRNRLRIMLGAGVCLLAAVAGPLTERNHDNRQRDIANTEIRKAIDALRLQAGGGSGAPEDVPAIDPSPKATGPYGEMERAMKTIAGERLAQHRAYLQELKEIGLPKLFDARRLARDSGLIESRLILEQAEQLVPGYREQSMDVLNAMPALVRSLTIAEPEKDKILKALQDSRAASEEKLARVWDLETQILHEFGLMITLLDDNRQFWYADRDELMFGRDADLARFHQHQDAVNRLAGEQEQLATQSLAAMPQAPLR
;
A
#
# COMPACT_ATOMS: atom_id res chain seq x y z
N MET A 1 53.90 -81.43 62.20
CA MET A 1 52.74 -80.53 62.08
C MET A 1 52.74 -80.02 60.65
N ASN A 2 51.76 -80.50 59.87
CA ASN A 2 51.47 -80.10 58.51
C ASN A 2 50.74 -78.77 58.52
N ASP A 3 51.11 -77.84 57.65
CA ASP A 3 50.19 -76.86 57.07
C ASP A 3 50.33 -76.88 55.54
N PRO A 4 49.25 -77.10 54.77
CA PRO A 4 49.29 -77.17 53.33
C PRO A 4 49.28 -75.78 52.68
N GLN A 5 50.21 -75.58 51.74
CA GLN A 5 50.24 -74.46 50.80
C GLN A 5 48.97 -74.46 49.93
N ALA A 6 48.17 -73.40 50.02
CA ALA A 6 47.08 -73.13 49.10
C ALA A 6 47.63 -72.66 47.73
N PRO A 7 47.06 -73.13 46.60
CA PRO A 7 47.50 -72.71 45.27
C PRO A 7 47.00 -71.29 44.95
N ALA A 8 47.90 -70.45 44.46
CA ALA A 8 47.60 -69.15 43.90
C ALA A 8 46.63 -69.31 42.71
N THR A 9 45.46 -68.69 42.82
CA THR A 9 44.44 -68.65 41.78
C THR A 9 44.96 -67.80 40.62
N ALA A 10 45.16 -68.44 39.47
CA ALA A 10 45.56 -67.76 38.24
C ALA A 10 44.42 -66.80 37.82
N ALA A 11 44.74 -65.51 37.68
CA ALA A 11 43.85 -64.53 37.09
C ALA A 11 43.54 -64.96 35.65
N GLY A 12 42.27 -65.30 35.38
CA GLY A 12 41.80 -65.57 34.02
C GLY A 12 41.97 -64.36 33.10
N PRO A 13 42.05 -64.56 31.78
CA PRO A 13 42.25 -63.47 30.83
C PRO A 13 41.11 -62.45 30.94
N ALA A 14 41.48 -61.19 31.13
CA ALA A 14 40.54 -60.07 31.15
C ALA A 14 39.76 -60.03 29.84
N VAL A 15 38.45 -60.22 29.91
CA VAL A 15 37.53 -60.06 28.77
C VAL A 15 37.67 -58.61 28.28
N PRO A 16 38.00 -58.38 27.00
CA PRO A 16 38.11 -57.03 26.48
C PRO A 16 36.76 -56.30 26.62
N PRO A 17 36.76 -55.02 27.04
CA PRO A 17 35.53 -54.27 27.22
C PRO A 17 34.76 -54.20 25.90
N ALA A 18 33.47 -54.55 25.93
CA ALA A 18 32.61 -54.51 24.76
C ALA A 18 32.63 -53.11 24.12
N PRO A 19 32.71 -53.01 22.79
CA PRO A 19 32.76 -51.72 22.11
C PRO A 19 31.51 -50.89 22.43
N PRO A 20 31.65 -49.57 22.61
CA PRO A 20 30.53 -48.72 22.96
C PRO A 20 29.44 -48.79 21.87
N PRO A 21 28.15 -48.74 22.24
CA PRO A 21 27.05 -48.86 21.29
C PRO A 21 27.09 -47.72 20.28
N GLN A 22 27.23 -48.07 19.00
CA GLN A 22 27.27 -47.10 17.91
C GLN A 22 25.86 -46.57 17.57
N PRO A 23 25.74 -45.29 17.16
CA PRO A 23 24.49 -44.76 16.66
C PRO A 23 24.12 -45.37 15.31
N GLY A 24 22.85 -45.82 15.17
CA GLY A 24 22.31 -46.29 13.91
C GLY A 24 22.23 -45.19 12.85
N TRP A 25 22.27 -45.57 11.57
CA TRP A 25 22.31 -44.65 10.43
C TRP A 25 21.13 -43.67 10.40
N LEU A 26 19.93 -44.10 10.79
CA LEU A 26 18.72 -43.27 10.87
C LEU A 26 18.91 -42.05 11.77
N LEU A 27 19.60 -42.20 12.91
CA LEU A 27 19.82 -41.11 13.85
C LEU A 27 20.80 -40.08 13.28
N LYS A 28 21.81 -40.54 12.53
CA LYS A 28 22.77 -39.66 11.83
C LYS A 28 22.07 -38.90 10.70
N ALA A 29 21.28 -39.59 9.90
CA ALA A 29 20.51 -38.99 8.81
C ALA A 29 19.51 -37.94 9.33
N ALA A 30 18.75 -38.25 10.38
CA ALA A 30 17.81 -37.31 10.98
C ALA A 30 18.50 -36.05 11.53
N THR A 31 19.64 -36.23 12.22
CA THR A 31 20.42 -35.09 12.74
C THR A 31 20.96 -34.24 11.60
N CYS A 32 21.53 -34.86 10.56
CA CYS A 32 22.03 -34.16 9.39
C CYS A 32 20.93 -33.36 8.68
N LEU A 33 19.74 -33.95 8.53
CA LEU A 33 18.60 -33.32 7.88
C LEU A 33 18.11 -32.10 8.66
N VAL A 34 18.00 -32.20 9.98
CA VAL A 34 17.61 -31.08 10.86
C VAL A 34 18.56 -29.88 10.71
N TYR A 35 19.87 -30.09 10.83
CA TYR A 35 20.84 -29.00 10.74
C TYR A 35 21.01 -28.45 9.32
N SER A 36 20.92 -29.32 8.30
CA SER A 36 20.93 -28.88 6.89
C SER A 36 19.70 -28.05 6.55
N ALA A 37 18.52 -28.45 7.05
CA ALA A 37 17.29 -27.68 6.90
C ALA A 37 17.38 -26.33 7.60
N MET A 38 17.92 -26.27 8.83
CA MET A 38 18.15 -25.01 9.54
C MET A 38 19.09 -24.07 8.77
N LEU A 39 20.17 -24.59 8.18
CA LEU A 39 21.12 -23.80 7.40
C LEU A 39 20.54 -23.30 6.09
N ALA A 40 19.93 -24.19 5.30
CA ALA A 40 19.25 -23.82 4.06
C ALA A 40 18.17 -22.77 4.31
N TRP A 41 17.47 -22.89 5.44
CA TRP A 41 16.45 -21.95 5.87
C TRP A 41 17.01 -20.60 6.32
N ALA A 42 18.09 -20.57 7.11
CA ALA A 42 18.76 -19.33 7.53
C ALA A 42 19.22 -18.50 6.33
N VAL A 43 19.72 -19.18 5.29
CA VAL A 43 20.06 -18.56 4.01
C VAL A 43 18.82 -18.05 3.29
N TYR A 44 17.79 -18.89 3.12
CA TYR A 44 16.58 -18.53 2.38
C TYR A 44 15.81 -17.35 3.00
N SER A 45 15.64 -17.36 4.33
CA SER A 45 14.91 -16.32 5.07
C SER A 45 15.59 -14.95 5.05
N SER A 46 16.92 -14.91 4.87
CA SER A 46 17.69 -13.66 4.84
C SER A 46 17.61 -12.94 3.48
N ARG A 47 16.93 -13.53 2.48
CA ARG A 47 16.81 -13.03 1.09
C ARG A 47 18.10 -12.38 0.56
N PRO A 48 19.23 -13.11 0.56
CA PRO A 48 20.51 -12.57 0.11
C PRO A 48 20.43 -12.12 -1.35
N ALA A 49 20.92 -10.92 -1.64
CA ALA A 49 20.92 -10.35 -2.98
C ALA A 49 21.98 -10.99 -3.89
N THR A 50 23.02 -11.60 -3.32
CA THR A 50 24.13 -12.21 -4.06
C THR A 50 24.48 -13.61 -3.55
N MET A 51 25.09 -14.42 -4.42
CA MET A 51 25.66 -15.73 -4.06
C MET A 51 26.75 -15.62 -3.00
N LEU A 52 27.45 -14.48 -2.92
CA LEU A 52 28.46 -14.22 -1.90
C LEU A 52 27.80 -14.08 -0.50
N ASP A 53 26.64 -13.42 -0.43
CA ASP A 53 25.89 -13.27 0.82
C ASP A 53 25.32 -14.60 1.29
N VAL A 54 24.83 -15.43 0.35
CA VAL A 54 24.44 -16.83 0.62
C VAL A 54 25.57 -17.59 1.31
N ALA A 55 26.78 -17.54 0.75
CA ALA A 55 27.94 -18.25 1.29
C ALA A 55 28.33 -17.74 2.68
N LYS A 56 28.33 -16.41 2.90
CA LYS A 56 28.64 -15.80 4.20
C LYS A 56 27.61 -16.18 5.27
N LEU A 57 26.32 -16.14 4.93
CA LEU A 57 25.22 -16.53 5.82
C LEU A 57 25.28 -18.03 6.18
N ALA A 58 25.53 -18.89 5.19
CA ALA A 58 25.68 -20.32 5.42
C ALA A 58 26.87 -20.63 6.32
N LEU A 59 28.03 -20.01 6.06
CA LEU A 59 29.25 -20.22 6.84
C LEU A 59 29.10 -19.69 8.27
N GLY A 60 28.59 -18.47 8.43
CA GLY A 60 28.35 -17.85 9.73
C GLY A 60 27.32 -18.64 10.56
N GLY A 61 26.22 -19.06 9.94
CA GLY A 61 25.21 -19.90 10.57
C GLY A 61 25.76 -21.26 11.01
N ALA A 62 26.63 -21.88 10.20
CA ALA A 62 27.23 -23.17 10.51
C ALA A 62 28.21 -23.07 11.69
N ILE A 63 29.02 -22.00 11.74
CA ILE A 63 29.94 -21.72 12.85
C ILE A 63 29.16 -21.53 14.16
N LEU A 64 28.08 -20.75 14.11
CA LEU A 64 27.29 -20.42 15.30
C LEU A 64 26.53 -21.64 15.83
N LEU A 65 25.94 -22.45 14.94
CA LEU A 65 25.34 -23.75 15.29
C LEU A 65 26.38 -24.72 15.87
N GLY A 66 27.58 -24.75 15.28
CA GLY A 66 28.70 -25.55 15.77
C GLY A 66 29.13 -25.17 17.18
N LEU A 67 29.22 -23.86 17.48
CA LEU A 67 29.54 -23.34 18.80
C LEU A 67 28.48 -23.72 19.85
N VAL A 68 27.20 -23.55 19.52
CA VAL A 68 26.09 -23.92 20.42
C VAL A 68 26.10 -25.42 20.71
N LEU A 69 26.27 -26.25 19.67
CA LEU A 69 26.42 -27.70 19.82
C LEU A 69 27.61 -28.07 20.69
N PHE A 70 28.75 -27.40 20.51
CA PHE A 70 29.96 -27.65 21.29
C PHE A 70 29.74 -27.35 22.77
N VAL A 71 29.09 -26.24 23.10
CA VAL A 71 28.73 -25.87 24.49
C VAL A 71 27.76 -26.88 25.10
N VAL A 72 26.70 -27.25 24.37
CA VAL A 72 25.70 -28.24 24.82
C VAL A 72 26.38 -29.60 25.09
N LEU A 73 27.23 -30.06 24.17
CA LEU A 73 27.97 -31.32 24.36
C LEU A 73 28.96 -31.23 25.52
N GLY A 74 29.65 -30.10 25.68
CA GLY A 74 30.57 -29.85 26.79
C GLY A 74 29.88 -30.02 28.14
N LEU A 75 28.75 -29.31 28.34
CA LEU A 75 27.91 -29.37 29.53
C LEU A 75 27.42 -30.79 29.83
N PHE A 76 26.91 -31.51 28.83
CA PHE A 76 26.41 -32.87 29.03
C PHE A 76 27.52 -33.93 29.15
N SER A 77 28.74 -33.66 28.69
CA SER A 77 29.87 -34.62 28.76
C SER A 77 30.45 -34.82 30.16
N ILE A 78 30.07 -33.97 31.12
CA ILE A 78 30.49 -34.03 32.52
C ILE A 78 29.89 -35.27 33.21
N GLY A 79 28.69 -35.71 32.81
CA GLY A 79 28.06 -36.94 33.31
C GLY A 79 28.55 -38.21 32.60
N LYS A 80 29.09 -39.20 33.33
CA LYS A 80 29.54 -40.50 32.79
C LYS A 80 28.48 -41.20 31.92
N ARG A 81 27.18 -40.99 32.20
CA ARG A 81 26.04 -41.59 31.48
C ARG A 81 25.82 -41.04 30.06
N PHE A 82 26.35 -39.86 29.74
CA PHE A 82 26.13 -39.18 28.45
C PHE A 82 27.35 -39.20 27.54
N ARG A 83 28.44 -39.85 27.94
CA ARG A 83 29.67 -39.94 27.13
C ARG A 83 29.58 -40.92 25.96
N THR A 84 28.56 -41.78 25.91
CA THR A 84 28.41 -42.73 24.80
C THR A 84 28.07 -42.02 23.50
N PRO A 85 28.62 -42.46 22.35
CA PRO A 85 28.44 -41.78 21.07
C PRO A 85 26.96 -41.73 20.64
N ARG A 86 26.17 -42.74 21.02
CA ARG A 86 24.73 -42.76 20.79
C ARG A 86 23.96 -41.71 21.60
N ASN A 87 24.34 -41.45 22.85
CA ASN A 87 23.68 -40.44 23.68
C ASN A 87 24.04 -39.02 23.24
N ARG A 88 25.29 -38.78 22.82
CA ARG A 88 25.71 -37.50 22.23
C ARG A 88 24.88 -37.13 20.99
N LEU A 89 24.62 -38.10 20.11
CA LEU A 89 23.83 -37.86 18.91
C LEU A 89 22.34 -37.60 19.21
N ARG A 90 21.78 -38.24 20.24
CA ARG A 90 20.42 -37.94 20.73
C ARG A 90 20.31 -36.53 21.33
N ILE A 91 21.32 -36.09 22.07
CA ILE A 91 21.39 -34.73 22.62
C ILE A 91 21.50 -33.69 21.49
N MET A 92 22.35 -33.94 20.48
CA MET A 92 22.45 -33.08 19.29
C MET A 92 21.12 -32.97 18.55
N LEU A 93 20.41 -34.09 18.35
CA LEU A 93 19.10 -34.07 17.70
C LEU A 93 18.06 -33.32 18.54
N GLY A 94 18.00 -33.58 19.84
CA GLY A 94 17.07 -32.90 20.75
C GLY A 94 17.30 -31.39 20.81
N ALA A 95 18.56 -30.96 20.89
CA ALA A 95 18.93 -29.54 20.85
C ALA A 95 18.55 -28.89 19.51
N GLY A 96 18.79 -29.58 18.38
CA GLY A 96 18.42 -29.10 17.05
C GLY A 96 16.91 -28.93 16.88
N VAL A 97 16.11 -29.88 17.38
CA VAL A 97 14.64 -29.78 17.37
C VAL A 97 14.14 -28.65 18.27
N CYS A 98 14.74 -28.46 19.46
CA CYS A 98 14.36 -27.35 20.35
C CYS A 98 14.71 -25.99 19.74
N LEU A 99 15.88 -25.85 19.11
CA LEU A 99 16.27 -24.63 18.39
C LEU A 99 15.35 -24.36 17.20
N LEU A 100 14.98 -25.39 16.43
CA LEU A 100 13.99 -25.25 15.36
C LEU A 100 12.64 -24.75 15.90
N ALA A 101 12.15 -25.32 17.01
CA ALA A 101 10.88 -24.91 17.61
C ALA A 101 10.94 -23.46 18.15
N ALA A 102 12.05 -23.07 18.78
CA ALA A 102 12.25 -21.72 19.30
C ALA A 102 12.30 -20.65 18.18
N VAL A 103 12.74 -21.04 16.99
CA VAL A 103 12.82 -20.15 15.82
C VAL A 103 11.53 -20.19 14.99
N ALA A 104 10.79 -21.31 14.98
CA ALA A 104 9.58 -21.48 14.18
C ALA A 104 8.44 -20.52 14.57
N GLY A 105 8.19 -20.30 15.86
CA GLY A 105 7.10 -19.42 16.35
C GLY A 105 7.25 -17.96 15.91
N PRO A 106 8.37 -17.29 16.23
CA PRO A 106 8.62 -15.90 15.80
C PRO A 106 8.66 -15.72 14.27
N LEU A 107 8.93 -16.79 13.51
CA LEU A 107 8.95 -16.78 12.05
C LEU A 107 7.57 -16.90 11.43
N THR A 108 6.68 -17.70 12.00
CA THR A 108 5.29 -17.78 11.53
C THR A 108 4.59 -16.43 11.69
N GLU A 109 4.88 -15.71 12.76
CA GLU A 109 4.37 -14.36 12.99
C GLU A 109 4.94 -13.35 11.99
N ARG A 110 6.27 -13.31 11.80
CA ARG A 110 6.90 -12.40 10.81
C ARG A 110 6.43 -12.64 9.38
N ASN A 111 6.25 -13.90 8.97
CA ASN A 111 5.74 -14.21 7.63
C ASN A 111 4.27 -13.81 7.47
N HIS A 112 3.48 -13.92 8.54
CA HIS A 112 2.10 -13.44 8.53
C HIS A 112 2.06 -11.91 8.40
N ASP A 113 2.84 -11.19 9.21
CA ASP A 113 2.88 -9.72 9.19
C ASP A 113 3.36 -9.17 7.84
N ASN A 114 4.42 -9.74 7.27
CA ASN A 114 4.90 -9.35 5.94
C ASN A 114 3.82 -9.56 4.86
N ARG A 115 3.05 -10.65 4.96
CA ARG A 115 1.95 -10.91 4.03
C ARG A 115 0.81 -9.91 4.20
N GLN A 116 0.40 -9.60 5.42
CA GLN A 116 -0.63 -8.58 5.68
C GLN A 116 -0.19 -7.20 5.18
N ARG A 117 1.08 -6.86 5.39
CA ARG A 117 1.69 -5.63 4.90
C ARG A 117 1.65 -5.53 3.38
N ASP A 118 2.00 -6.61 2.67
CA ASP A 118 1.98 -6.65 1.21
C ASP A 118 0.54 -6.56 0.64
N ILE A 119 -0.44 -7.18 1.31
CA ILE A 119 -1.86 -7.05 0.97
C ILE A 119 -2.32 -5.61 1.13
N ALA A 120 -2.09 -5.00 2.29
CA ALA A 120 -2.48 -3.61 2.56
C ALA A 120 -1.83 -2.64 1.58
N ASN A 121 -0.53 -2.75 1.32
CA ASN A 121 0.18 -1.91 0.36
C ASN A 121 -0.40 -2.03 -1.05
N THR A 122 -0.77 -3.24 -1.47
CA THR A 122 -1.36 -3.48 -2.80
C THR A 122 -2.72 -2.82 -2.92
N GLU A 123 -3.55 -2.93 -1.89
CA GLU A 123 -4.90 -2.36 -1.89
C GLU A 123 -4.90 -0.83 -1.71
N ILE A 124 -3.97 -0.29 -0.92
CA ILE A 124 -3.72 1.16 -0.82
C ILE A 124 -3.28 1.72 -2.18
N ARG A 125 -2.38 1.02 -2.89
CA ARG A 125 -1.97 1.45 -4.24
C ARG A 125 -3.14 1.50 -5.21
N LYS A 126 -4.03 0.51 -5.20
CA LYS A 126 -5.25 0.53 -6.02
C LYS A 126 -6.13 1.74 -5.71
N ALA A 127 -6.29 2.09 -4.44
CA ALA A 127 -7.06 3.28 -4.04
C ALA A 127 -6.38 4.58 -4.55
N ILE A 128 -5.06 4.68 -4.45
CA ILE A 128 -4.29 5.82 -4.99
C ILE A 128 -4.38 5.87 -6.52
N ASP A 129 -4.29 4.73 -7.20
CA ASP A 129 -4.39 4.66 -8.66
C ASP A 129 -5.79 5.04 -9.14
N ALA A 130 -6.84 4.69 -8.39
CA ALA A 130 -8.20 5.16 -8.64
C ALA A 130 -8.31 6.70 -8.52
N LEU A 131 -7.69 7.29 -7.51
CA LEU A 131 -7.59 8.76 -7.38
C LEU A 131 -6.78 9.38 -8.53
N ARG A 132 -5.72 8.71 -9.01
CA ARG A 132 -4.91 9.19 -10.14
C ARG A 132 -5.65 9.17 -11.45
N LEU A 133 -6.43 8.11 -11.71
CA LEU A 133 -7.28 8.03 -12.89
C LEU A 133 -8.32 9.15 -12.92
N GLN A 134 -8.85 9.52 -11.74
CA GLN A 134 -9.75 10.68 -11.61
C GLN A 134 -9.01 12.01 -11.81
N ALA A 135 -7.79 12.14 -11.26
CA ALA A 135 -6.96 13.33 -11.41
C ALA A 135 -6.50 13.60 -12.85
N GLY A 136 -6.25 12.55 -13.65
CA GLY A 136 -5.73 12.60 -15.01
C GLY A 136 -6.74 12.96 -16.10
N GLY A 137 -7.77 13.74 -15.77
CA GLY A 137 -8.73 14.23 -16.77
C GLY A 137 -9.59 13.14 -17.41
N GLY A 138 -10.22 12.29 -16.61
CA GLY A 138 -11.23 11.33 -17.09
C GLY A 138 -12.33 12.00 -17.94
N SER A 139 -13.19 11.20 -18.58
CA SER A 139 -14.22 11.62 -19.54
C SER A 139 -15.21 12.72 -19.10
N GLY A 140 -15.16 13.16 -17.84
CA GLY A 140 -16.14 14.04 -17.20
C GLY A 140 -17.45 13.35 -16.88
N ALA A 141 -17.58 12.04 -17.14
CA ALA A 141 -18.80 11.28 -16.89
C ALA A 141 -18.82 10.69 -15.46
N PRO A 142 -19.93 10.81 -14.72
CA PRO A 142 -20.07 10.23 -13.37
C PRO A 142 -19.83 8.71 -13.32
N GLU A 143 -20.29 8.02 -14.36
CA GLU A 143 -20.15 6.56 -14.54
C GLU A 143 -18.70 6.07 -14.63
N ASP A 144 -17.77 6.92 -15.05
CA ASP A 144 -16.37 6.55 -15.22
C ASP A 144 -15.53 6.74 -13.94
N VAL A 145 -16.12 7.37 -12.91
CA VAL A 145 -15.48 7.50 -11.59
C VAL A 145 -15.49 6.14 -10.89
N PRO A 146 -14.33 5.57 -10.50
CA PRO A 146 -14.28 4.26 -9.84
C PRO A 146 -14.90 4.29 -8.44
N ALA A 147 -15.48 3.18 -8.00
CA ALA A 147 -15.94 2.98 -6.63
C ALA A 147 -14.89 2.22 -5.81
N ILE A 148 -14.66 2.64 -4.56
CA ILE A 148 -13.77 1.96 -3.62
C ILE A 148 -14.61 1.31 -2.53
N ASP A 149 -14.46 -0.01 -2.38
CA ASP A 149 -14.97 -0.74 -1.23
C ASP A 149 -14.10 -0.41 -0.01
N PRO A 150 -14.66 0.15 1.08
CA PRO A 150 -13.90 0.50 2.29
C PRO A 150 -13.45 -0.72 3.10
N SER A 151 -13.94 -1.93 2.78
CA SER A 151 -13.61 -3.15 3.50
C SER A 151 -12.12 -3.50 3.34
N PRO A 152 -11.36 -3.65 4.44
CA PRO A 152 -9.95 -4.02 4.35
C PRO A 152 -9.80 -5.51 4.03
N LYS A 153 -8.78 -5.84 3.24
CA LYS A 153 -8.37 -7.22 2.97
C LYS A 153 -7.26 -7.69 3.90
N ALA A 154 -6.43 -6.78 4.39
CA ALA A 154 -5.46 -7.06 5.42
C ALA A 154 -6.13 -7.13 6.81
N THR A 155 -5.50 -7.84 7.73
CA THR A 155 -5.91 -7.92 9.14
C THR A 155 -4.93 -7.16 10.06
N GLY A 156 -5.36 -6.90 11.30
CA GLY A 156 -4.54 -6.22 12.30
C GLY A 156 -4.26 -4.76 11.94
N PRO A 157 -3.13 -4.18 12.40
CA PRO A 157 -2.79 -2.77 12.18
C PRO A 157 -2.77 -2.36 10.69
N TYR A 158 -2.27 -3.24 9.81
CA TYR A 158 -2.24 -2.99 8.37
C TYR A 158 -3.64 -2.91 7.75
N GLY A 159 -4.58 -3.72 8.25
CA GLY A 159 -5.99 -3.65 7.84
C GLY A 159 -6.67 -2.35 8.25
N GLU A 160 -6.33 -1.82 9.44
CA GLU A 160 -6.83 -0.51 9.89
C GLU A 160 -6.31 0.63 9.01
N MET A 161 -5.04 0.59 8.62
CA MET A 161 -4.46 1.58 7.70
C MET A 161 -5.06 1.48 6.29
N GLU A 162 -5.26 0.26 5.79
CA GLU A 162 -5.93 0.01 4.51
C GLU A 162 -7.35 0.58 4.53
N ARG A 163 -8.14 0.27 5.58
CA ARG A 163 -9.49 0.80 5.77
C ARG A 163 -9.49 2.32 5.76
N ALA A 164 -8.63 2.95 6.55
CA ALA A 164 -8.54 4.41 6.65
C ALA A 164 -8.31 5.07 5.29
N MET A 165 -7.34 4.55 4.54
CA MET A 165 -7.01 5.08 3.21
C MET A 165 -8.14 4.87 2.22
N LYS A 166 -8.75 3.68 2.21
CA LYS A 166 -9.89 3.37 1.33
C LYS A 166 -11.12 4.22 1.66
N THR A 167 -11.38 4.49 2.94
CA THR A 167 -12.46 5.39 3.36
C THR A 167 -12.25 6.79 2.83
N ILE A 168 -11.06 7.38 3.02
CA ILE A 168 -10.76 8.74 2.53
C ILE A 168 -10.84 8.80 0.99
N ALA A 169 -10.22 7.83 0.31
CA ALA A 169 -10.22 7.79 -1.15
C ALA A 169 -11.63 7.59 -1.70
N GLY A 170 -12.41 6.71 -1.07
CA GLY A 170 -13.80 6.43 -1.44
C GLY A 170 -14.70 7.65 -1.24
N GLU A 171 -14.55 8.38 -0.14
CA GLU A 171 -15.31 9.61 0.13
C GLU A 171 -14.99 10.71 -0.90
N ARG A 172 -13.72 10.92 -1.23
CA ARG A 172 -13.32 11.88 -2.28
C ARG A 172 -13.88 11.51 -3.66
N LEU A 173 -13.81 10.23 -4.05
CA LEU A 173 -14.36 9.77 -5.33
C LEU A 173 -15.89 9.85 -5.35
N ALA A 174 -16.56 9.57 -4.22
CA ALA A 174 -18.00 9.70 -4.10
C ALA A 174 -18.47 11.15 -4.23
N GLN A 175 -17.77 12.08 -3.56
CA GLN A 175 -18.01 13.52 -3.69
C GLN A 175 -17.83 13.99 -5.14
N HIS A 176 -16.73 13.60 -5.78
CA HIS A 176 -16.49 13.97 -7.18
C HIS A 176 -17.55 13.40 -8.13
N ARG A 177 -17.96 12.14 -7.92
CA ARG A 177 -19.05 11.54 -8.70
C ARG A 177 -20.37 12.29 -8.49
N ALA A 178 -20.70 12.65 -7.26
CA ALA A 178 -21.91 13.40 -6.95
C ALA A 178 -21.90 14.77 -7.65
N TYR A 179 -20.77 15.48 -7.61
CA TYR A 179 -20.58 16.75 -8.32
C TYR A 179 -20.83 16.60 -9.82
N LEU A 180 -20.17 15.64 -10.48
CA LEU A 180 -20.37 15.41 -11.92
C LEU A 180 -21.82 15.01 -12.24
N GLN A 181 -22.48 14.26 -11.34
CA GLN A 181 -23.86 13.86 -11.51
C GLN A 181 -24.81 15.05 -11.47
N GLU A 182 -24.63 15.97 -10.51
CA GLU A 182 -25.42 17.20 -10.44
C GLU A 182 -25.17 18.11 -11.65
N LEU A 183 -23.91 18.26 -12.10
CA LEU A 183 -23.60 18.99 -13.33
C LEU A 183 -24.29 18.38 -14.56
N LYS A 184 -24.34 17.03 -14.64
CA LYS A 184 -25.04 16.30 -15.70
C LYS A 184 -26.55 16.53 -15.65
N GLU A 185 -27.14 16.56 -14.46
CA GLU A 185 -28.57 16.80 -14.24
C GLU A 185 -28.98 18.23 -14.59
N ILE A 186 -28.16 19.22 -14.24
CA ILE A 186 -28.32 20.62 -14.63
C ILE A 186 -28.17 20.79 -16.15
N GLY A 187 -27.47 19.88 -16.83
CA GLY A 187 -27.32 19.88 -18.27
C GLY A 187 -26.04 20.56 -18.77
N LEU A 188 -25.06 20.78 -17.90
CA LEU A 188 -23.77 21.38 -18.25
C LEU A 188 -23.06 20.65 -19.41
N PRO A 189 -23.06 19.31 -19.53
CA PRO A 189 -22.42 18.62 -20.66
C PRO A 189 -23.01 18.98 -22.03
N LYS A 190 -24.26 19.47 -22.05
CA LYS A 190 -24.92 19.90 -23.29
C LYS A 190 -24.75 21.39 -23.52
N LEU A 191 -24.10 22.15 -22.62
CA LEU A 191 -24.03 23.63 -22.63
C LEU A 191 -23.68 24.21 -24.01
N PHE A 192 -22.81 23.55 -24.78
CA PHE A 192 -22.42 24.00 -26.11
C PHE A 192 -22.99 23.15 -27.26
N ASP A 193 -24.07 22.41 -27.03
CA ASP A 193 -24.83 21.73 -28.09
C ASP A 193 -25.44 22.77 -29.03
N ALA A 194 -24.94 22.79 -30.28
CA ALA A 194 -25.33 23.77 -31.29
C ALA A 194 -26.84 23.78 -31.55
N ARG A 195 -27.50 22.62 -31.60
CA ARG A 195 -28.95 22.52 -31.85
C ARG A 195 -29.76 23.07 -30.69
N ARG A 196 -29.31 22.84 -29.46
CA ARG A 196 -29.97 23.39 -28.27
C ARG A 196 -29.80 24.90 -28.24
N LEU A 197 -28.57 25.39 -28.40
CA LEU A 197 -28.25 26.83 -28.42
C LEU A 197 -29.04 27.59 -29.50
N ALA A 198 -29.24 26.99 -30.67
CA ALA A 198 -30.05 27.59 -31.72
C ALA A 198 -31.52 27.75 -31.33
N ARG A 199 -32.06 26.90 -30.44
CA ARG A 199 -33.45 26.94 -29.95
C ARG A 199 -33.62 27.77 -28.68
N ASP A 200 -32.55 27.97 -27.92
CA ASP A 200 -32.53 28.75 -26.68
C ASP A 200 -32.55 30.26 -27.01
N SER A 201 -33.76 30.85 -27.06
CA SER A 201 -33.91 32.28 -27.39
C SER A 201 -33.34 33.15 -26.28
N GLY A 202 -32.37 34.02 -26.59
CA GLY A 202 -31.69 34.86 -25.60
C GLY A 202 -30.75 34.09 -24.67
N LEU A 203 -30.45 32.84 -25.01
CA LEU A 203 -29.56 31.96 -24.24
C LEU A 203 -29.92 31.86 -22.74
N ILE A 204 -31.22 31.95 -22.43
CA ILE A 204 -31.73 31.98 -21.05
C ILE A 204 -31.48 30.63 -20.36
N GLU A 205 -31.76 29.52 -21.05
CA GLU A 205 -31.50 28.18 -20.51
C GLU A 205 -30.00 28.01 -20.25
N SER A 206 -29.16 28.46 -21.17
CA SER A 206 -27.70 28.36 -21.05
C SER A 206 -27.14 29.19 -19.89
N ARG A 207 -27.68 30.39 -19.65
CA ARG A 207 -27.34 31.21 -18.47
C ARG A 207 -27.80 30.54 -17.17
N LEU A 208 -29.00 29.95 -17.15
CA LEU A 208 -29.52 29.25 -15.97
C LEU A 208 -28.67 28.01 -15.63
N ILE A 209 -28.24 27.23 -16.63
CA ILE A 209 -27.33 26.09 -16.45
C ILE A 209 -26.04 26.53 -15.74
N LEU A 210 -25.46 27.66 -16.20
CA LEU A 210 -24.23 28.19 -15.61
C LEU A 210 -24.44 28.73 -14.20
N GLU A 211 -25.52 29.47 -13.96
CA GLU A 211 -25.86 29.97 -12.63
C GLU A 211 -26.03 28.81 -11.63
N GLN A 212 -26.73 27.74 -12.02
CA GLN A 212 -26.89 26.56 -11.19
C GLN A 212 -25.57 25.84 -10.95
N ALA A 213 -24.72 25.70 -11.98
CA ALA A 213 -23.39 25.10 -11.83
C ALA A 213 -22.50 25.91 -10.87
N GLU A 214 -22.49 27.24 -10.98
CA GLU A 214 -21.74 28.14 -10.09
C GLU A 214 -22.22 28.04 -8.64
N GLN A 215 -23.52 27.85 -8.41
CA GLN A 215 -24.10 27.67 -7.08
C GLN A 215 -23.66 26.37 -6.39
N LEU A 216 -23.27 25.33 -7.15
CA LEU A 216 -22.78 24.07 -6.56
C LEU A 216 -21.37 24.17 -6.00
N VAL A 217 -20.51 24.98 -6.63
CA VAL A 217 -19.07 25.03 -6.35
C VAL A 217 -18.76 25.30 -4.86
N PRO A 218 -19.39 26.30 -4.18
CA PRO A 218 -19.11 26.56 -2.77
C PRO A 218 -19.40 25.36 -1.86
N GLY A 219 -20.51 24.65 -2.11
CA GLY A 219 -20.91 23.50 -1.29
C GLY A 219 -19.93 22.33 -1.41
N TYR A 220 -19.51 22.01 -2.63
CA TYR A 220 -18.52 20.95 -2.87
C TYR A 220 -17.10 21.34 -2.42
N ARG A 221 -16.75 22.63 -2.49
CA ARG A 221 -15.53 23.18 -1.89
C ARG A 221 -15.51 22.97 -0.38
N GLU A 222 -16.58 23.30 0.32
CA GLU A 222 -16.70 23.11 1.77
C GLU A 222 -16.62 21.63 2.15
N GLN A 223 -17.39 20.76 1.50
CA GLN A 223 -17.35 19.32 1.72
C GLN A 223 -15.94 18.71 1.52
N SER A 224 -15.21 19.20 0.53
CA SER A 224 -13.83 18.75 0.28
C SER A 224 -12.87 19.17 1.41
N MET A 225 -13.07 20.37 1.96
CA MET A 225 -12.30 20.86 3.10
C MET A 225 -12.64 20.09 4.38
N ASP A 226 -13.90 19.71 4.56
CA ASP A 226 -14.33 18.89 5.69
C ASP A 226 -13.66 17.52 5.71
N VAL A 227 -13.51 16.87 4.55
CA VAL A 227 -12.77 15.61 4.45
C VAL A 227 -11.33 15.80 4.91
N LEU A 228 -10.66 16.87 4.48
CA LEU A 228 -9.28 17.18 4.90
C LEU A 228 -9.21 17.45 6.41
N ASN A 229 -10.18 18.19 6.96
CA ASN A 229 -10.28 18.52 8.38
C ASN A 229 -10.62 17.32 9.26
N ALA A 230 -11.32 16.32 8.73
CA ALA A 230 -11.68 15.09 9.43
C ALA A 230 -10.52 14.09 9.52
N MET A 231 -9.49 14.19 8.67
CA MET A 231 -8.38 13.23 8.63
C MET A 231 -7.70 13.00 9.99
N PRO A 232 -7.40 14.03 10.82
CA PRO A 232 -6.79 13.81 12.14
C PRO A 232 -7.68 13.01 13.09
N ALA A 233 -9.00 13.20 13.04
CA ALA A 233 -9.94 12.43 13.85
C ALA A 233 -9.97 10.95 13.40
N LEU A 234 -9.97 10.72 12.08
CA LEU A 234 -9.87 9.36 11.51
C LEU A 234 -8.59 8.65 11.98
N VAL A 235 -7.43 9.32 11.88
CA VAL A 235 -6.14 8.74 12.32
C VAL A 235 -6.14 8.39 13.80
N ARG A 236 -6.72 9.22 14.66
CA ARG A 236 -6.84 8.93 16.10
C ARG A 236 -7.69 7.70 16.39
N SER A 237 -8.72 7.46 15.56
CA SER A 237 -9.63 6.32 15.70
C SER A 237 -9.04 4.97 15.27
N LEU A 238 -7.90 4.97 14.58
CA LEU A 238 -7.26 3.74 14.10
C LEU A 238 -6.77 2.86 15.26
N THR A 239 -6.95 1.55 15.12
CA THR A 239 -6.45 0.58 16.11
C THR A 239 -4.99 0.19 15.80
N ILE A 240 -4.10 1.18 15.80
CA ILE A 240 -2.64 1.04 15.58
C ILE A 240 -1.85 1.57 16.78
N ALA A 241 -0.53 1.35 16.79
CA ALA A 241 0.32 1.81 17.88
C ALA A 241 0.37 3.35 17.95
N GLU A 242 0.28 3.93 19.16
CA GLU A 242 0.38 5.38 19.39
C GLU A 242 1.59 6.06 18.71
N PRO A 243 2.83 5.54 18.76
CA PRO A 243 3.95 6.17 18.04
C PRO A 243 3.79 6.18 16.51
N GLU A 244 2.95 5.32 15.94
CA GLU A 244 2.60 5.35 14.52
C GLU A 244 1.55 6.41 14.23
N LYS A 245 0.52 6.53 15.09
CA LYS A 245 -0.46 7.62 15.01
C LYS A 245 0.21 8.99 15.07
N ASP A 246 1.12 9.19 16.01
CA ASP A 246 1.85 10.45 16.17
C ASP A 246 2.64 10.83 14.93
N LYS A 247 3.27 9.85 14.26
CA LYS A 247 3.98 10.09 13.00
C LYS A 247 3.04 10.53 11.88
N ILE A 248 1.88 9.87 11.75
CA ILE A 248 0.89 10.21 10.73
C ILE A 248 0.28 11.58 11.02
N LEU A 249 -0.10 11.85 12.27
CA LEU A 249 -0.65 13.13 12.70
C LEU A 249 0.33 14.28 12.46
N LYS A 250 1.61 14.06 12.77
CA LYS A 250 2.66 15.03 12.46
C LYS A 250 2.79 15.28 10.96
N ALA A 251 2.82 14.21 10.14
CA ALA A 251 2.87 14.36 8.69
C ALA A 251 1.66 15.14 8.14
N LEU A 252 0.45 14.87 8.64
CA LEU A 252 -0.76 15.61 8.28
C LEU A 252 -0.69 17.07 8.70
N GLN A 253 -0.15 17.35 9.90
CA GLN A 253 0.01 18.72 10.38
C GLN A 253 1.04 19.48 9.54
N ASP A 254 2.17 18.86 9.21
CA ASP A 254 3.23 19.44 8.40
C ASP A 254 2.76 19.70 6.96
N SER A 255 1.86 18.87 6.41
CA SER A 255 1.34 19.03 5.04
C SER A 255 0.05 19.85 4.94
N ARG A 256 -0.58 20.21 6.06
CA ARG A 256 -1.94 20.77 6.11
C ARG A 256 -2.11 22.02 5.25
N ALA A 257 -1.28 23.05 5.47
CA ALA A 257 -1.40 24.32 4.77
C ALA A 257 -1.25 24.15 3.25
N ALA A 258 -0.30 23.31 2.82
CA ALA A 258 -0.09 23.02 1.40
C ALA A 258 -1.27 22.22 0.80
N SER A 259 -1.90 21.33 1.57
CA SER A 259 -3.10 20.60 1.13
C SER A 259 -4.32 21.51 1.01
N GLU A 260 -4.53 22.42 1.98
CA GLU A 260 -5.60 23.42 1.94
C GLU A 260 -5.45 24.37 0.76
N GLU A 261 -4.24 24.90 0.54
CA GLU A 261 -3.93 25.80 -0.58
C GLU A 261 -4.19 25.14 -1.94
N LYS A 262 -3.70 23.90 -2.13
CA LYS A 262 -3.92 23.15 -3.37
C LYS A 262 -5.40 22.88 -3.62
N LEU A 263 -6.14 22.48 -2.59
CA LEU A 263 -7.56 22.21 -2.72
C LEU A 263 -8.35 23.50 -3.01
N ALA A 264 -8.01 24.61 -2.37
CA ALA A 264 -8.60 25.91 -2.68
C ALA A 264 -8.34 26.30 -4.13
N ARG A 265 -7.09 26.14 -4.61
CA ARG A 265 -6.72 26.44 -5.99
C ARG A 265 -7.51 25.62 -7.01
N VAL A 266 -7.75 24.32 -6.75
CA VAL A 266 -8.57 23.46 -7.63
C VAL A 266 -9.98 24.01 -7.78
N TRP A 267 -10.62 24.44 -6.69
CA TRP A 267 -11.97 25.01 -6.74
C TRP A 267 -12.02 26.42 -7.33
N ASP A 268 -10.95 27.21 -7.14
CA ASP A 268 -10.83 28.51 -7.78
C ASP A 268 -10.64 28.37 -9.32
N LEU A 269 -9.97 27.31 -9.79
CA LEU A 269 -9.87 26.98 -11.22
C LEU A 269 -11.22 26.55 -11.78
N GLU A 270 -11.99 25.74 -11.06
CA GLU A 270 -13.36 25.35 -11.45
C GLU A 270 -14.25 26.59 -11.66
N THR A 271 -14.18 27.55 -10.73
CA THR A 271 -14.92 28.82 -10.82
C THR A 271 -14.51 29.61 -12.07
N GLN A 272 -13.22 29.66 -12.39
CA GLN A 272 -12.71 30.33 -13.59
C GLN A 272 -13.17 29.63 -14.88
N ILE A 273 -13.23 28.30 -14.89
CA ILE A 273 -13.73 27.52 -16.04
C ILE A 273 -15.20 27.86 -16.30
N LEU A 274 -16.05 27.84 -15.27
CA LEU A 274 -17.46 28.23 -15.40
C LEU A 274 -17.62 29.68 -15.87
N HIS A 275 -16.76 30.58 -15.39
CA HIS A 275 -16.75 31.97 -15.84
C HIS A 275 -16.42 32.10 -17.33
N GLU A 276 -15.40 31.39 -17.83
CA GLU A 276 -15.06 31.37 -19.26
C GLU A 276 -16.20 30.81 -20.11
N PHE A 277 -16.92 29.78 -19.62
CA PHE A 277 -18.15 29.33 -20.28
C PHE A 277 -19.22 30.42 -20.33
N GLY A 278 -19.38 31.21 -19.27
CA GLY A 278 -20.27 32.37 -19.25
C GLY A 278 -19.89 33.45 -20.27
N LEU A 279 -18.59 33.71 -20.45
CA LEU A 279 -18.09 34.63 -21.48
C LEU A 279 -18.39 34.12 -22.89
N MET A 280 -18.27 32.81 -23.14
CA MET A 280 -18.65 32.19 -24.42
C MET A 280 -20.15 32.34 -24.69
N ILE A 281 -21.01 32.08 -23.70
CA ILE A 281 -22.47 32.27 -23.83
C ILE A 281 -22.81 33.75 -24.08
N THR A 282 -22.17 34.68 -23.37
CA THR A 282 -22.37 36.12 -23.56
C THR A 282 -21.96 36.55 -24.98
N LEU A 283 -20.82 36.06 -25.47
CA LEU A 283 -20.35 36.32 -26.84
C LEU A 283 -21.36 35.84 -27.88
N LEU A 284 -21.96 34.66 -27.68
CA LEU A 284 -22.99 34.14 -28.56
C LEU A 284 -24.28 34.98 -28.49
N ASP A 285 -24.70 35.40 -27.30
CA ASP A 285 -25.92 36.21 -27.14
C ASP A 285 -25.79 37.58 -27.81
N ASP A 286 -24.69 38.29 -27.55
CA ASP A 286 -24.40 39.62 -28.11
C ASP A 286 -24.33 39.62 -29.65
N ASN A 287 -24.01 38.46 -30.25
CA ASN A 287 -23.77 38.32 -31.68
C ASN A 287 -24.73 37.33 -32.34
N ARG A 288 -25.95 37.18 -31.82
CA ARG A 288 -26.97 36.20 -32.25
C ARG A 288 -27.25 36.15 -33.75
N GLN A 289 -27.16 37.27 -34.46
CA GLN A 289 -27.38 37.35 -35.91
C GLN A 289 -26.19 36.84 -36.75
N PHE A 290 -25.03 36.66 -36.12
CA PHE A 290 -23.76 36.32 -36.77
C PHE A 290 -23.30 34.89 -36.44
N TRP A 291 -24.17 34.04 -35.91
CA TRP A 291 -23.90 32.62 -35.79
C TRP A 291 -25.17 31.79 -36.00
N TYR A 292 -24.99 30.54 -36.38
CA TYR A 292 -26.07 29.58 -36.53
C TYR A 292 -25.56 28.16 -36.24
N ALA A 293 -26.48 27.24 -35.98
CA ALA A 293 -26.13 25.83 -35.86
C ALA A 293 -26.24 25.14 -37.23
N ASP A 294 -25.18 24.45 -37.64
CA ASP A 294 -25.24 23.47 -38.73
C ASP A 294 -24.94 22.08 -38.15
N ARG A 295 -25.94 21.20 -38.21
CA ARG A 295 -25.92 19.88 -37.55
C ARG A 295 -25.56 20.01 -36.06
N ASP A 296 -24.32 19.66 -35.69
CA ASP A 296 -23.83 19.62 -34.32
C ASP A 296 -22.71 20.64 -34.09
N GLU A 297 -22.50 21.55 -35.03
CA GLU A 297 -21.44 22.55 -35.00
C GLU A 297 -22.00 23.98 -34.99
N LEU A 298 -21.30 24.86 -34.26
CA LEU A 298 -21.57 26.30 -34.21
C LEU A 298 -20.82 26.99 -35.35
N MET A 299 -21.55 27.53 -36.31
CA MET A 299 -21.00 28.29 -37.44
C MET A 299 -21.04 29.78 -37.12
N PHE A 300 -19.93 30.48 -37.36
CA PHE A 300 -19.83 31.92 -37.17
C PHE A 300 -19.73 32.62 -38.54
N GLY A 301 -20.54 33.66 -38.73
CA GLY A 301 -20.52 34.51 -39.91
C GLY A 301 -19.42 35.58 -39.89
N ARG A 302 -18.71 35.74 -38.77
CA ARG A 302 -17.58 36.66 -38.61
C ARG A 302 -16.38 35.96 -37.98
N ASP A 303 -15.24 36.02 -38.65
CA ASP A 303 -13.98 35.43 -38.17
C ASP A 303 -13.54 36.00 -36.81
N ALA A 304 -13.84 37.28 -36.55
CA ALA A 304 -13.50 37.92 -35.28
C ALA A 304 -14.24 37.30 -34.09
N ASP A 305 -15.50 36.85 -34.28
CA ASP A 305 -16.27 36.22 -33.21
C ASP A 305 -15.81 34.78 -32.98
N LEU A 306 -15.52 34.05 -34.07
CA LEU A 306 -14.92 32.72 -34.01
C LEU A 306 -13.59 32.74 -33.25
N ALA A 307 -12.73 33.72 -33.56
CA ALA A 307 -11.44 33.88 -32.89
C ALA A 307 -11.58 34.15 -31.38
N ARG A 308 -12.53 34.99 -30.98
CA ARG A 308 -12.82 35.23 -29.56
C ARG A 308 -13.39 33.99 -28.87
N PHE A 309 -14.26 33.25 -29.55
CA PHE A 309 -14.81 32.01 -29.02
C PHE A 309 -13.72 30.96 -28.78
N HIS A 310 -12.82 30.77 -29.75
CA HIS A 310 -11.65 29.88 -29.58
C HIS A 310 -10.71 30.35 -28.47
N GLN A 311 -10.52 31.67 -28.30
CA GLN A 311 -9.69 32.20 -27.21
C GLN A 311 -10.22 31.77 -25.83
N HIS A 312 -11.55 31.78 -25.62
CA HIS A 312 -12.17 31.31 -24.39
C HIS A 312 -12.05 29.78 -24.24
N GLN A 313 -12.22 29.01 -25.33
CA GLN A 313 -11.99 27.56 -25.31
C GLN A 313 -10.55 27.21 -24.92
N ASP A 314 -9.57 27.91 -25.47
CA ASP A 314 -8.16 27.73 -25.13
C ASP A 314 -7.88 28.10 -23.67
N ALA A 315 -8.56 29.12 -23.14
CA ALA A 315 -8.48 29.47 -21.72
C ALA A 315 -9.01 28.34 -20.84
N VAL A 316 -10.19 27.77 -21.16
CA VAL A 316 -10.74 26.61 -20.46
C VAL A 316 -9.78 25.41 -20.50
N ASN A 317 -9.26 25.07 -21.68
CA ASN A 317 -8.33 23.95 -21.84
C ASN A 317 -7.07 24.11 -20.97
N ARG A 318 -6.54 25.33 -20.89
CA ARG A 318 -5.39 25.65 -20.04
C ARG A 318 -5.73 25.54 -18.55
N LEU A 319 -6.88 26.04 -18.12
CA LEU A 319 -7.32 25.97 -16.73
C LEU A 319 -7.56 24.50 -16.30
N ALA A 320 -8.21 23.71 -17.15
CA ALA A 320 -8.41 22.28 -16.92
C ALA A 320 -7.07 21.52 -16.87
N GLY A 321 -6.13 21.87 -17.75
CA GLY A 321 -4.76 21.32 -17.70
C GLY A 321 -4.02 21.66 -16.41
N GLU A 322 -4.20 22.86 -15.85
CA GLU A 322 -3.64 23.24 -14.55
C GLU A 322 -4.26 22.41 -13.40
N GLN A 323 -5.58 22.19 -13.45
CA GLN A 323 -6.31 21.37 -12.48
C GLN A 323 -5.80 19.92 -12.46
N GLU A 324 -5.59 19.33 -13.64
CA GLU A 324 -5.00 17.98 -13.80
C GLU A 324 -3.56 17.91 -13.25
N GLN A 325 -2.74 18.93 -13.54
CA GLN A 325 -1.37 19.00 -13.02
C GLN A 325 -1.35 19.09 -11.49
N LEU A 326 -2.19 19.94 -10.89
CA LEU A 326 -2.30 20.07 -9.43
C LEU A 326 -2.76 18.77 -8.79
N ALA A 327 -3.75 18.11 -9.39
CA ALA A 327 -4.25 16.83 -8.91
C ALA A 327 -3.15 15.76 -8.95
N THR A 328 -2.42 15.66 -10.07
CA THR A 328 -1.28 14.74 -10.22
C THR A 328 -0.15 15.02 -9.23
N GLN A 329 0.22 16.28 -9.03
CA GLN A 329 1.25 16.69 -8.05
C GLN A 329 0.82 16.38 -6.60
N SER A 330 -0.47 16.54 -6.28
CA SER A 330 -1.00 16.23 -4.94
C SER A 330 -0.88 14.73 -4.62
N LEU A 331 -1.13 13.86 -5.60
CA LEU A 331 -1.04 12.41 -5.48
C LEU A 331 0.41 11.88 -5.58
N ALA A 332 1.29 12.59 -6.27
CA ALA A 332 2.73 12.29 -6.28
C ALA A 332 3.41 12.61 -4.94
N ALA A 333 2.91 13.62 -4.22
CA ALA A 333 3.40 14.02 -2.90
C ALA A 333 2.90 13.11 -1.77
N MET A 334 1.85 12.30 -1.99
CA MET A 334 1.46 11.27 -1.03
C MET A 334 2.61 10.25 -0.89
N PRO A 335 3.05 9.95 0.36
CA PRO A 335 4.20 9.08 0.56
C PRO A 335 3.91 7.72 -0.07
N GLN A 336 4.65 7.39 -1.14
CA GLN A 336 4.71 6.05 -1.74
C GLN A 336 5.43 5.04 -0.83
N ALA A 337 5.77 5.45 0.39
CA ALA A 337 6.51 4.64 1.33
C ALA A 337 5.65 3.40 1.65
N PRO A 338 6.12 2.19 1.31
CA PRO A 338 5.45 0.99 1.79
C PRO A 338 5.37 1.08 3.31
N LEU A 339 4.25 0.66 3.89
CA LEU A 339 4.13 0.46 5.33
C LEU A 339 5.38 -0.31 5.78
N ARG A 340 6.19 0.30 6.65
CA ARG A 340 7.54 -0.19 7.00
C ARG A 340 7.47 -1.28 8.03
#